data_AF-A0A835WDU7-F1
#
_entry.id   AF-A0A835WDU7-F1
#
_cell.length_a   1.000
_cell.length_b   1.000
_cell.length_c   1.000
_cell.angle_alpha   90.00
_cell.angle_beta   90.00
_cell.angle_gamma   90.00
#
_symmetry.space_group_name_H-M   'P 1'
#
loop_
_entity.id
_entity.type
_entity.pdbx_description
1 polymer ?
#
loop_
_entity_poly.entity_id
_entity_poly.type
_entity_poly.pdbx_seq_one_letter_code
_entity_poly.pdbx_strand_id
1 'polypeptide(L)'
;MAVRANVARVPQVNAAAVEAKPDWPGLAAEMDNKSPLEIMDHALKTFGNDVAIAFSGAEDVALIEYAHLTGRPYRVFSLDTGRLNAETYQLFDAVEKHYKIRIEYTFPEAQEVMDLVRAKGLYSFYEDGHTECCRIRKVKPLRKQLKVYKAWITGQRKDQSPGTRTEVPVVQVDPVFEGVTGGPGSLIKYNPLSNMTSAEVWNFLRVMNVPTNKLHNCGYISIGCEPCTRPVLPNQAEREGRWWWEDAAAKECGLHSGNIKKADGTTEERKAERDLWPAGSAVATLSKDEVRALAAGTRSQGTLAVLYAPWCPFCQAMEANFEELAAHMKGHKVRVAKYQADIDREFCNDNLQLKTFPTIVYLPPNSKQVIKYPSERRDVETLSMWVKTVAGQ
;
A
#
# COMPACT_ATOMS: atom_id res chain seq x y z
N MET A 1 60.41 -16.46 57.03
CA MET A 1 59.58 -15.56 56.20
C MET A 1 58.71 -16.43 55.29
N ALA A 2 57.43 -16.56 55.60
CA ALA A 2 56.44 -17.20 54.74
C ALA A 2 55.32 -16.18 54.51
N VAL A 3 55.19 -15.69 53.28
CA VAL A 3 54.13 -14.75 52.89
C VAL A 3 52.99 -15.58 52.31
N ARG A 4 51.87 -15.65 53.04
CA ARG A 4 50.61 -16.21 52.54
C ARG A 4 49.97 -15.22 51.57
N ALA A 5 49.85 -15.59 50.30
CA ALA A 5 49.08 -14.84 49.32
C ALA A 5 47.58 -15.15 49.50
N ASN A 6 46.81 -14.11 49.80
CA ASN A 6 45.36 -14.15 49.95
C ASN A 6 44.72 -14.08 48.56
N VAL A 7 44.17 -15.17 48.05
CA VAL A 7 43.46 -15.18 46.75
C VAL A 7 42.01 -14.75 47.00
N ALA A 8 41.67 -13.53 46.58
CA ALA A 8 40.31 -13.01 46.63
C ALA A 8 39.40 -13.83 45.70
N ARG A 9 38.28 -14.31 46.24
CA ARG A 9 37.21 -15.00 45.51
C ARG A 9 36.56 -14.02 44.53
N VAL A 10 36.68 -14.29 43.23
CA VAL A 10 35.91 -13.59 42.19
C VAL A 10 34.42 -13.90 42.40
N PRO A 11 33.51 -12.91 42.43
CA PRO A 11 32.09 -13.19 42.55
C PRO A 11 31.61 -13.92 41.28
N GLN A 12 31.00 -15.08 41.46
CA GLN A 12 30.19 -15.70 40.41
C GLN A 12 29.04 -14.75 40.07
N VAL A 13 29.10 -14.15 38.88
CA VAL A 13 27.96 -13.49 38.27
C VAL A 13 26.95 -14.57 37.89
N ASN A 14 25.79 -14.54 38.56
CA ASN A 14 24.65 -15.38 38.25
C ASN A 14 24.23 -15.19 36.80
N ALA A 15 24.36 -16.25 36.02
CA ALA A 15 23.66 -16.40 34.76
C ALA A 15 22.15 -16.53 35.04
N ALA A 16 21.35 -15.98 34.11
CA ALA A 16 19.89 -16.01 34.03
C ALA A 16 19.12 -14.80 34.60
N ALA A 17 19.29 -13.63 33.97
CA ALA A 17 18.12 -12.86 33.59
C ALA A 17 17.72 -13.34 32.19
N VAL A 18 16.66 -14.16 32.11
CA VAL A 18 16.02 -14.45 30.83
C VAL A 18 15.40 -13.13 30.39
N GLU A 19 16.01 -12.44 29.42
CA GLU A 19 15.41 -11.26 28.80
C GLU A 19 14.04 -11.68 28.24
N ALA A 20 12.97 -11.26 28.92
CA ALA A 20 11.63 -11.52 28.45
C ALA A 20 11.50 -10.90 27.05
N LYS A 21 11.06 -11.71 26.08
CA LYS A 21 10.80 -11.23 24.72
C LYS A 21 9.82 -10.05 24.83
N PRO A 22 10.11 -8.88 24.24
CA PRO A 22 9.24 -7.72 24.37
C PRO A 22 7.82 -8.04 23.87
N ASP A 23 6.81 -7.63 24.63
CA ASP A 23 5.40 -7.74 24.25
C ASP A 23 5.05 -6.68 23.21
N TRP A 24 5.38 -6.97 21.95
CA TRP A 24 5.09 -6.07 20.82
C TRP A 24 3.58 -5.83 20.61
N PRO A 25 2.69 -6.84 20.73
CA PRO A 25 1.24 -6.61 20.70
C PRO A 25 0.76 -5.65 21.80
N GLY A 26 1.23 -5.83 23.05
CA GLY A 26 0.91 -4.93 24.16
C GLY A 26 1.38 -3.50 23.89
N LEU A 27 2.62 -3.34 23.41
CA LEU A 27 3.16 -2.02 23.03
C LEU A 27 2.36 -1.39 21.88
N ALA A 28 1.96 -2.17 20.88
CA ALA A 28 1.16 -1.66 19.77
C ALA A 28 -0.19 -1.11 20.26
N ALA A 29 -0.85 -1.81 21.19
CA ALA A 29 -2.11 -1.35 21.80
C ALA A 29 -1.92 -0.09 22.65
N GLU A 30 -0.83 -0.01 23.42
CA GLU A 30 -0.49 1.17 24.21
C GLU A 30 -0.25 2.40 23.31
N MET A 31 0.49 2.21 22.23
CA MET A 31 0.89 3.28 21.32
C MET A 31 -0.23 3.71 20.35
N ASP A 32 -1.30 2.94 20.17
CA ASP A 32 -2.32 3.23 19.14
C ASP A 32 -3.05 4.55 19.40
N ASN A 33 -3.18 4.95 20.66
CA ASN A 33 -3.80 6.22 21.08
C ASN A 33 -2.78 7.35 21.32
N LYS A 34 -1.50 7.14 20.99
CA LYS A 34 -0.42 8.10 21.20
C LYS A 34 -0.24 9.02 20.00
N SER A 35 0.26 10.22 20.25
CA SER A 35 0.61 11.14 19.18
C SER A 35 1.81 10.61 18.37
N PRO A 36 1.95 10.99 17.08
CA PRO A 36 3.14 10.63 16.31
C PRO A 36 4.45 11.03 16.99
N LEU A 37 4.47 12.15 17.70
CA LEU A 37 5.64 12.62 18.45
C LEU A 37 6.01 11.66 19.59
N GLU A 38 5.03 11.18 20.37
CA GLU A 38 5.27 10.19 21.44
C GLU A 38 5.76 8.85 20.87
N ILE A 39 5.18 8.40 19.75
CA ILE A 39 5.60 7.16 19.08
C ILE A 39 7.04 7.29 18.57
N MET A 40 7.38 8.45 17.98
CA MET A 40 8.74 8.76 17.52
C MET A 40 9.73 8.84 18.68
N ASP A 41 9.39 9.53 19.77
CA ASP A 41 10.23 9.60 20.97
C ASP A 41 10.50 8.21 21.53
N HIS A 42 9.47 7.36 21.61
CA HIS A 42 9.61 5.98 22.07
C HIS A 42 10.56 5.17 21.17
N ALA A 43 10.37 5.20 19.85
CA ALA A 43 11.20 4.45 18.91
C ALA A 43 12.68 4.88 19.00
N LEU A 44 12.94 6.19 18.96
CA LEU A 44 14.28 6.76 19.02
C LEU A 44 14.95 6.53 20.39
N LYS A 45 14.20 6.61 21.48
CA LYS A 45 14.69 6.29 22.84
C LYS A 45 15.05 4.81 22.98
N THR A 46 14.22 3.92 22.43
CA THR A 46 14.36 2.46 22.59
C THR A 46 15.51 1.89 21.78
N PHE A 47 15.67 2.34 20.54
CA PHE A 47 16.64 1.74 19.60
C PHE A 47 17.85 2.62 19.31
N GLY A 48 17.81 3.93 19.59
CA GLY A 48 18.94 4.84 19.36
C GLY A 48 19.46 4.76 17.91
N ASN A 49 20.73 4.35 17.75
CA ASN A 49 21.36 4.23 16.43
C ASN A 49 20.97 2.97 15.64
N ASP A 50 20.26 2.03 16.26
CA ASP A 50 19.77 0.79 15.65
C ASP A 50 18.39 0.95 14.98
N VAL A 51 17.88 2.18 14.87
CA VAL A 51 16.65 2.52 14.14
C VAL A 51 16.91 3.61 13.10
N ALA A 52 16.21 3.53 11.96
CA ALA A 52 16.23 4.58 10.95
C ALA A 52 14.86 4.84 10.34
N ILE A 53 14.66 6.08 9.91
CA ILE A 53 13.48 6.56 9.22
C ILE A 53 13.64 6.28 7.73
N ALA A 54 12.68 5.55 7.15
CA ALA A 54 12.57 5.38 5.72
C ALA A 54 11.88 6.61 5.12
N PHE A 55 12.63 7.42 4.37
CA PHE A 55 12.11 8.61 3.70
C PHE A 55 12.02 8.39 2.19
N SER A 56 10.80 8.46 1.65
CA SER A 56 10.52 8.25 0.22
C SER A 56 10.58 9.52 -0.63
N GLY A 57 10.71 10.69 0.00
CA GLY A 57 10.73 11.98 -0.69
C GLY A 57 9.34 12.51 -1.05
N ALA A 58 8.35 12.21 -0.21
CA ALA A 58 6.96 12.62 -0.35
C ALA A 58 6.46 13.32 0.94
N GLU A 59 5.20 13.13 1.32
CA GLU A 59 4.61 13.70 2.53
C GLU A 59 5.15 13.07 3.83
N ASP A 60 5.86 11.94 3.72
CA ASP A 60 6.53 11.24 4.82
C ASP A 60 7.74 12.01 5.39
N VAL A 61 8.11 13.15 4.80
CA VAL A 61 9.01 14.14 5.43
C VAL A 61 8.49 14.59 6.81
N ALA A 62 7.19 14.47 7.08
CA ALA A 62 6.61 14.69 8.40
C ALA A 62 7.30 13.87 9.51
N LEU A 63 7.77 12.66 9.20
CA LEU A 63 8.50 11.83 10.17
C LEU A 63 9.84 12.44 10.57
N ILE A 64 10.52 13.11 9.64
CA ILE A 64 11.80 13.78 9.92
C ILE A 64 11.54 14.99 10.82
N GLU A 65 10.47 15.75 10.56
CA GLU A 65 10.06 16.85 11.45
C GLU A 65 9.72 16.34 12.85
N TYR A 66 8.91 15.28 12.98
CA TYR A 66 8.62 14.69 14.29
C TYR A 66 9.89 14.20 15.00
N ALA A 67 10.81 13.54 14.28
CA ALA A 67 12.09 13.14 14.84
C ALA A 67 12.90 14.34 15.35
N HIS A 68 12.95 15.42 14.57
CA HIS A 68 13.62 16.65 14.94
C HIS A 68 13.03 17.27 16.22
N LEU A 69 11.70 17.30 16.33
CA LEU A 69 11.00 17.82 17.51
C LEU A 69 11.27 17.02 18.80
N THR A 70 11.64 15.73 18.70
CA THR A 70 12.05 14.96 19.90
C THR A 70 13.36 15.45 20.51
N GLY A 71 14.19 16.17 19.75
CA GLY A 71 15.55 16.55 20.14
C GLY A 71 16.53 15.39 20.25
N ARG A 72 16.15 14.18 19.84
CA ARG A 72 17.03 13.00 19.85
C ARG A 72 17.82 12.88 18.54
N PRO A 73 19.01 12.24 18.55
CA PRO A 73 19.66 11.81 17.32
C PRO A 73 18.77 10.82 16.55
N TYR A 74 18.77 10.94 15.22
CA TYR A 74 18.03 10.04 14.34
C TYR A 74 18.78 9.81 13.03
N ARG A 75 18.49 8.68 12.39
CA ARG A 75 19.04 8.29 11.09
C ARG A 75 17.92 8.28 10.05
N VAL A 76 18.26 8.63 8.82
CA VAL A 76 17.32 8.65 7.69
C VAL A 76 17.96 7.91 6.52
N PHE A 77 17.21 7.03 5.88
CA PHE A 77 17.62 6.39 4.63
C PHE A 77 16.56 6.56 3.56
N SER A 78 16.98 6.55 2.30
CA SER A 78 16.10 6.66 1.14
C SER A 78 16.46 5.63 0.08
N LEU A 79 15.45 5.01 -0.53
CA LEU A 79 15.64 4.07 -1.63
C LEU A 79 15.69 4.83 -2.95
N ASP A 80 16.88 5.05 -3.49
CA ASP A 80 17.03 5.62 -4.82
C ASP A 80 16.97 4.51 -5.88
N THR A 81 15.82 4.45 -6.55
CA THR A 81 15.58 3.51 -7.65
C THR A 81 16.33 3.82 -8.95
N GLY A 82 16.94 5.00 -9.07
CA GLY A 82 17.47 5.57 -10.29
C GLY A 82 16.40 6.06 -11.27
N ARG A 83 15.13 6.13 -10.83
CA ARG A 83 13.94 6.51 -11.63
C ARG A 83 12.98 7.40 -10.83
N LEU A 84 13.50 8.10 -9.82
CA LEU A 84 12.71 9.08 -9.06
C LEU A 84 12.53 10.36 -9.88
N ASN A 85 11.52 11.15 -9.53
CA ASN A 85 11.33 12.48 -10.11
C ASN A 85 12.51 13.41 -9.73
N ALA A 86 12.83 14.37 -10.60
CA ALA A 86 13.86 15.37 -10.31
C ALA A 86 13.51 16.20 -9.06
N GLU A 87 12.21 16.49 -8.86
CA GLU A 87 11.68 17.19 -7.70
C GLU A 87 11.89 16.41 -6.40
N THR A 88 11.89 15.07 -6.45
CA THR A 88 12.18 14.21 -5.29
C THR A 88 13.64 14.36 -4.87
N TYR A 89 14.58 14.42 -5.82
CA TYR A 89 15.99 14.72 -5.51
C TYR A 89 16.18 16.14 -4.95
N GLN A 90 15.47 17.12 -5.50
CA GLN A 90 15.50 18.49 -4.98
C GLN A 90 14.98 18.55 -3.54
N LEU A 91 13.95 17.76 -3.21
CA LEU A 91 13.47 17.66 -1.83
C LEU A 91 14.51 17.01 -0.91
N PHE A 92 15.17 15.93 -1.34
CA PHE A 92 16.23 15.32 -0.53
C PHE A 92 17.33 16.31 -0.17
N ASP A 93 17.83 17.08 -1.14
CA ASP A 93 18.82 18.14 -0.91
C ASP A 93 18.29 19.24 0.03
N ALA A 94 17.03 19.67 -0.15
CA ALA A 94 16.41 20.67 0.72
C ALA A 94 16.27 20.16 2.17
N VAL A 95 15.87 18.90 2.37
CA VAL A 95 15.73 18.26 3.68
C VAL A 95 17.07 18.12 4.38
N GLU A 96 18.11 17.64 3.68
CA GLU A 96 19.47 17.56 4.27
C GLU A 96 19.97 18.92 4.75
N LYS A 97 19.76 19.98 3.96
CA LYS A 97 20.15 21.35 4.32
C LYS A 97 19.32 21.91 5.47
N HIS A 98 18.02 21.68 5.45
CA HIS A 98 17.09 22.20 6.47
C HIS A 98 17.36 21.58 7.84
N TYR A 99 17.46 20.24 7.91
CA TYR A 99 17.64 19.51 9.17
C TYR A 99 19.10 19.26 9.54
N LYS A 100 20.04 19.61 8.66
CA LYS A 100 21.50 19.38 8.83
C LYS A 100 21.83 17.90 9.04
N ILE A 101 21.16 17.03 8.29
CA ILE A 101 21.35 15.58 8.31
C ILE A 101 21.99 15.10 7.00
N ARG A 102 22.42 13.84 6.98
CA ARG A 102 22.82 13.13 5.75
C ARG A 102 21.96 11.90 5.57
N ILE A 103 21.29 11.82 4.43
CA ILE A 103 20.42 10.70 4.09
C ILE A 103 21.29 9.54 3.60
N GLU A 104 21.03 8.34 4.12
CA GLU A 104 21.67 7.10 3.69
C GLU A 104 20.99 6.60 2.40
N TYR A 105 21.47 7.07 1.23
CA TYR A 105 20.93 6.65 -0.06
C TYR A 105 21.28 5.19 -0.37
N THR A 106 20.25 4.39 -0.65
CA THR A 106 20.38 2.98 -1.02
C THR A 106 20.02 2.81 -2.50
N PHE A 107 20.97 2.35 -3.30
CA PHE A 107 20.81 2.15 -4.75
C PHE A 107 20.59 0.67 -5.12
N PRO A 108 19.98 0.38 -6.28
CA PRO A 108 19.93 -0.97 -6.82
C PRO A 108 21.28 -1.51 -7.27
N GLU A 109 21.42 -2.83 -7.20
CA GLU A 109 22.57 -3.55 -7.74
C GLU A 109 22.59 -3.38 -9.27
N ALA A 110 23.67 -2.79 -9.79
CA ALA A 110 23.77 -2.36 -11.19
C ALA A 110 23.59 -3.52 -12.17
N GLN A 111 24.16 -4.70 -11.88
CA GLN A 111 24.07 -5.86 -12.75
C GLN A 111 22.61 -6.33 -12.93
N GLU A 112 21.84 -6.43 -11.85
CA GLU A 112 20.43 -6.84 -11.93
C GLU A 112 19.59 -5.84 -12.73
N VAL A 113 19.89 -4.54 -12.61
CA VAL A 113 19.23 -3.51 -13.41
C VAL A 113 19.58 -3.64 -14.89
N MET A 114 20.87 -3.85 -15.22
CA MET A 114 21.31 -4.05 -16.59
C MET A 114 20.66 -5.28 -17.22
N ASP A 115 20.57 -6.38 -16.49
CA ASP A 115 19.98 -7.63 -16.98
C ASP A 115 18.48 -7.45 -17.27
N LEU A 116 17.73 -6.82 -16.34
CA LEU A 116 16.32 -6.48 -16.56
C LEU A 116 16.13 -5.61 -17.81
N VAL A 117 16.92 -4.54 -17.94
CA VAL A 117 16.76 -3.56 -19.02
C VAL A 117 17.15 -4.14 -20.37
N ARG A 118 18.20 -4.98 -20.44
CA ARG A 118 18.59 -5.65 -21.69
C ARG A 118 17.54 -6.65 -22.16
N ALA A 119 16.90 -7.35 -21.23
CA ALA A 119 15.91 -8.36 -21.56
C ALA A 119 14.53 -7.75 -21.88
N LYS A 120 14.10 -6.72 -21.15
CA LYS A 120 12.71 -6.23 -21.15
C LYS A 120 12.55 -4.72 -21.38
N GLY A 121 13.63 -4.00 -21.63
CA GLY A 121 13.62 -2.55 -21.82
C GLY A 121 13.42 -1.74 -20.53
N LEU A 122 13.20 -0.43 -20.69
CA LEU A 122 13.14 0.53 -19.57
C LEU A 122 11.74 0.67 -18.93
N TYR A 123 10.73 0.03 -19.50
CA TYR A 123 9.31 0.21 -19.17
C TYR A 123 8.52 -1.11 -19.07
N SER A 124 9.20 -2.24 -18.83
CA SER A 124 8.56 -3.57 -18.73
C SER A 124 7.38 -3.62 -17.75
N PHE A 125 7.38 -2.75 -16.73
CA PHE A 125 6.33 -2.66 -15.73
C PHE A 125 4.95 -2.27 -16.28
N TYR A 126 4.86 -1.65 -17.47
CA TYR A 126 3.55 -1.39 -18.10
C TYR A 126 2.93 -2.65 -18.71
N GLU A 127 3.74 -3.65 -19.04
CA GLU A 127 3.30 -4.89 -19.68
C GLU A 127 3.22 -6.04 -18.65
N ASP A 128 4.28 -6.20 -17.85
CA ASP A 128 4.45 -7.30 -16.89
C ASP A 128 3.93 -6.96 -15.48
N GLY A 129 3.53 -5.71 -15.26
CA GLY A 129 3.28 -5.16 -13.94
C GLY A 129 4.57 -4.76 -13.20
N HIS A 130 4.41 -3.95 -12.16
CA HIS A 130 5.51 -3.26 -11.49
C HIS A 130 6.39 -4.16 -10.61
N THR A 131 5.92 -5.36 -10.27
CA THR A 131 6.49 -6.22 -9.24
C THR A 131 7.96 -6.55 -9.48
N GLU A 132 8.35 -6.96 -10.70
CA GLU A 132 9.73 -7.33 -11.00
C GLU A 132 10.68 -6.13 -10.91
N CYS A 133 10.32 -5.01 -11.53
CA CYS A 133 11.10 -3.77 -11.48
C CYS A 133 11.24 -3.28 -10.03
N CYS A 134 10.16 -3.27 -9.25
CA CYS A 134 10.20 -2.89 -7.83
C CYS A 134 10.99 -3.89 -6.99
N ARG A 135 10.96 -5.20 -7.31
CA ARG A 135 11.77 -6.20 -6.61
C ARG A 135 13.25 -5.87 -6.74
N ILE A 136 13.71 -5.57 -7.95
CA ILE A 136 15.11 -5.24 -8.26
C ILE A 136 15.49 -3.85 -7.72
N ARG A 137 14.65 -2.84 -7.96
CA ARG A 137 14.99 -1.44 -7.67
C ARG A 137 14.67 -0.97 -6.26
N LYS A 138 13.75 -1.61 -5.55
CA LYS A 138 13.29 -1.20 -4.20
C LYS A 138 13.46 -2.30 -3.16
N VAL A 139 12.87 -3.48 -3.40
CA VAL A 139 12.77 -4.52 -2.36
C VAL A 139 14.13 -5.13 -2.03
N LYS A 140 14.93 -5.50 -3.04
CA LYS A 140 16.28 -6.05 -2.82
C LYS A 140 17.21 -5.05 -2.12
N PRO A 141 17.30 -3.77 -2.56
CA PRO A 141 18.08 -2.76 -1.85
C PRO A 141 17.59 -2.54 -0.42
N LEU A 142 16.27 -2.45 -0.20
CA LEU A 142 15.71 -2.31 1.15
C LEU A 142 16.12 -3.47 2.05
N ARG A 143 16.04 -4.72 1.58
CA ARG A 143 16.48 -5.90 2.36
C ARG A 143 17.92 -5.77 2.82
N LYS A 144 18.81 -5.25 1.95
CA LYS A 144 20.21 -5.02 2.30
C LYS A 144 20.36 -3.92 3.35
N GLN A 145 19.62 -2.82 3.19
CA GLN A 145 19.64 -1.69 4.10
C GLN A 145 19.08 -2.05 5.49
N LEU A 146 18.03 -2.87 5.57
CA LEU A 146 17.41 -3.23 6.86
C LEU A 146 18.27 -4.18 7.71
N LYS A 147 19.22 -4.90 7.11
CA LYS A 147 20.13 -5.81 7.83
C LYS A 147 21.11 -5.11 8.78
N VAL A 148 21.14 -3.78 8.84
CA VAL A 148 21.94 -3.04 9.82
C VAL A 148 21.12 -2.44 10.96
N TYR A 149 19.80 -2.69 11.00
CA TYR A 149 18.90 -2.12 12.00
C TYR A 149 18.16 -3.19 12.81
N LYS A 150 17.73 -2.82 14.01
CA LYS A 150 16.77 -3.58 14.83
C LYS A 150 15.34 -3.07 14.65
N ALA A 151 15.18 -1.82 14.24
CA ALA A 151 13.88 -1.24 13.92
C ALA A 151 13.94 -0.28 12.73
N TRP A 152 12.79 0.00 12.13
CA TRP A 152 12.64 1.03 11.10
C TRP A 152 11.30 1.74 11.22
N ILE A 153 11.26 2.99 10.76
CA ILE A 153 10.11 3.88 10.88
C ILE A 153 9.62 4.22 9.47
N THR A 154 8.33 4.05 9.19
CA THR A 154 7.74 4.35 7.86
C THR A 154 6.52 5.25 7.95
N GLY A 155 6.28 6.04 6.90
CA GLY A 155 5.16 6.98 6.82
C GLY A 155 3.83 6.36 6.39
N GLN A 156 3.65 5.05 6.54
CA GLN A 156 2.44 4.37 6.11
C GLN A 156 1.24 4.78 6.97
N ARG A 157 0.12 5.15 6.32
CA ARG A 157 -1.13 5.53 7.00
C ARG A 157 -2.30 4.67 6.56
N LYS A 158 -3.31 4.54 7.44
CA LYS A 158 -4.54 3.80 7.16
C LYS A 158 -5.36 4.45 6.04
N ASP A 159 -5.34 5.77 5.96
CA ASP A 159 -6.15 6.54 5.01
C ASP A 159 -5.58 6.55 3.57
N GLN A 160 -4.34 6.13 3.39
CA GLN A 160 -3.65 6.19 2.10
C GLN A 160 -4.23 5.24 1.07
N SER A 161 -4.96 4.19 1.45
CA SER A 161 -5.47 3.22 0.47
C SER A 161 -6.78 2.61 0.94
N PRO A 162 -7.90 2.85 0.24
CA PRO A 162 -9.17 2.19 0.53
C PRO A 162 -9.00 0.67 0.44
N GLY A 163 -9.03 -0.02 1.60
CA GLY A 163 -9.06 -1.47 1.70
C GLY A 163 -7.72 -2.23 1.73
N THR A 164 -6.58 -1.65 1.32
CA THR A 164 -5.26 -2.34 1.42
C THR A 164 -4.43 -1.93 2.63
N ARG A 165 -4.77 -0.81 3.29
CA ARG A 165 -4.01 -0.25 4.44
C ARG A 165 -4.85 -0.03 5.70
N THR A 166 -6.10 -0.50 5.74
CA THR A 166 -7.02 -0.27 6.87
C THR A 166 -6.55 -0.86 8.21
N GLU A 167 -5.60 -1.79 8.20
CA GLU A 167 -5.10 -2.48 9.41
C GLU A 167 -3.59 -2.23 9.66
N VAL A 168 -3.03 -1.08 9.26
CA VAL A 168 -1.62 -0.76 9.55
C VAL A 168 -1.43 -0.51 11.05
N PRO A 169 -0.67 -1.33 11.80
CA PRO A 169 -0.44 -1.09 13.22
C PRO A 169 0.59 0.02 13.43
N VAL A 170 0.48 0.79 14.52
CA VAL A 170 1.48 1.80 14.89
C VAL A 170 2.86 1.20 15.21
N VAL A 171 2.87 -0.03 15.75
CA VAL A 171 4.07 -0.83 16.01
C VAL A 171 3.77 -2.28 15.66
N GLN A 172 4.70 -2.95 14.98
CA GLN A 172 4.60 -4.38 14.71
C GLN A 172 5.98 -4.99 14.55
N VAL A 173 6.07 -6.29 14.77
CA VAL A 173 7.16 -7.08 14.18
C VAL A 173 7.02 -7.04 12.67
N ASP A 174 8.10 -6.74 11.94
CA ASP A 174 8.04 -6.67 10.49
C ASP A 174 7.70 -8.05 9.88
N PRO A 175 6.61 -8.14 9.10
CA PRO A 175 6.16 -9.42 8.55
C PRO A 175 6.91 -9.86 7.28
N VAL A 176 7.77 -9.00 6.70
CA VAL A 176 8.41 -9.23 5.40
C VAL A 176 9.92 -9.23 5.48
N PHE A 177 10.49 -8.37 6.33
CA PHE A 177 11.92 -8.11 6.40
C PHE A 177 12.52 -8.53 7.73
N GLU A 178 13.83 -8.75 7.67
CA GLU A 178 14.64 -9.16 8.81
C GLU A 178 15.66 -8.07 9.11
N GLY A 179 15.98 -7.93 10.39
CA GLY A 179 16.92 -6.96 10.91
C GLY A 179 18.31 -7.56 11.10
N VAL A 180 19.14 -6.86 11.86
CA VAL A 180 20.55 -7.20 12.10
C VAL A 180 20.78 -8.56 12.75
N THR A 181 19.82 -9.05 13.56
CA THR A 181 19.95 -10.37 14.20
C THR A 181 19.55 -11.54 13.29
N GLY A 182 18.90 -11.25 12.15
CA GLY A 182 18.44 -12.26 11.20
C GLY A 182 17.26 -13.11 11.69
N GLY A 183 16.51 -13.66 10.74
CA GLY A 183 15.36 -14.53 11.00
C GLY A 183 14.05 -13.80 11.36
N PRO A 184 12.91 -14.51 11.39
CA PRO A 184 11.60 -13.93 11.68
C PRO A 184 11.57 -13.28 13.07
N GLY A 185 11.04 -12.06 13.16
CA GLY A 185 10.97 -11.34 14.44
C GLY A 185 12.16 -10.43 14.76
N SER A 186 13.16 -10.37 13.88
CA SER A 186 14.40 -9.61 14.10
C SER A 186 14.29 -8.11 13.82
N LEU A 187 13.21 -7.66 13.18
CA LEU A 187 13.00 -6.25 12.82
C LEU A 187 11.66 -5.74 13.34
N ILE A 188 11.67 -4.58 13.99
CA ILE A 188 10.46 -3.90 14.44
C ILE A 188 10.13 -2.75 13.50
N LYS A 189 8.87 -2.65 13.08
CA LYS A 189 8.35 -1.60 12.21
C LYS A 189 7.47 -0.66 13.01
N TYR A 190 7.80 0.63 12.97
CA TYR A 190 6.96 1.72 13.48
C TYR A 190 6.25 2.43 12.32
N ASN A 191 4.97 2.75 12.51
CA ASN A 191 4.17 3.58 11.61
C ASN A 191 3.52 4.73 12.41
N PRO A 192 4.29 5.77 12.82
CA PRO A 192 3.79 6.85 13.69
C PRO A 192 2.62 7.63 13.10
N LEU A 193 2.52 7.67 11.77
CA LEU A 193 1.44 8.36 11.05
C LEU A 193 0.22 7.46 10.81
N SER A 194 0.19 6.23 11.35
CA SER A 194 -0.81 5.22 10.98
C SER A 194 -2.25 5.73 11.12
N ASN A 195 -2.52 6.43 12.23
CA ASN A 195 -3.84 6.96 12.58
C ASN A 195 -4.05 8.41 12.11
N MET A 196 -3.07 9.02 11.42
CA MET A 196 -3.24 10.35 10.84
C MET A 196 -3.91 10.29 9.48
N THR A 197 -4.80 11.23 9.24
CA THR A 197 -5.33 11.53 7.93
C THR A 197 -4.35 12.38 7.11
N SER A 198 -4.50 12.35 5.79
CA SER A 198 -3.75 13.17 4.83
C SER A 198 -3.92 14.66 5.16
N ALA A 199 -5.13 15.07 5.54
CA ALA A 199 -5.41 16.45 5.95
C ALA A 199 -4.60 16.87 7.18
N GLU A 200 -4.51 16.01 8.20
CA GLU A 200 -3.70 16.28 9.40
C GLU A 200 -2.21 16.35 9.08
N VAL A 201 -1.69 15.42 8.26
CA VAL A 201 -0.29 15.46 7.81
C VAL A 201 0.01 16.76 7.07
N TRP A 202 -0.85 17.16 6.13
CA TRP A 202 -0.67 18.40 5.38
C TRP A 202 -0.80 19.66 6.24
N ASN A 203 -1.71 19.66 7.22
CA ASN A 203 -1.81 20.76 8.18
C ASN A 203 -0.54 20.87 9.02
N PHE A 204 -0.01 19.75 9.51
CA PHE A 204 1.25 19.71 10.25
C PHE A 204 2.41 20.25 9.41
N LEU A 205 2.61 19.75 8.19
CA LEU A 205 3.68 20.19 7.30
C LEU A 205 3.63 21.70 7.03
N ARG A 206 2.43 22.26 6.83
CA ARG A 206 2.23 23.71 6.61
C ARG A 206 2.53 24.53 7.86
N VAL A 207 2.01 24.14 9.02
CA VAL A 207 2.20 24.86 10.29
C VAL A 207 3.67 24.86 10.70
N MET A 208 4.37 23.74 10.49
CA MET A 208 5.78 23.59 10.81
C MET A 208 6.71 24.13 9.72
N ASN A 209 6.18 24.65 8.60
CA ASN A 209 6.94 25.18 7.46
C ASN A 209 8.00 24.18 6.93
N VAL A 210 7.63 22.90 6.86
CA VAL A 210 8.50 21.81 6.43
C VAL A 210 8.70 21.88 4.90
N PRO A 211 9.92 21.71 4.37
CA PRO A 211 10.12 21.59 2.93
C PRO A 211 9.36 20.37 2.39
N THR A 212 8.57 20.57 1.32
CA THR A 212 7.75 19.52 0.70
C THR A 212 8.07 19.35 -0.78
N ASN A 213 7.70 18.19 -1.34
CA ASN A 213 7.95 17.91 -2.75
C ASN A 213 7.12 18.85 -3.63
N LYS A 214 7.75 19.54 -4.59
CA LYS A 214 7.09 20.50 -5.46
C LYS A 214 5.96 19.87 -6.29
N LEU A 215 6.01 18.57 -6.56
CA LEU A 215 4.97 17.85 -7.29
C LEU A 215 3.60 17.89 -6.59
N HIS A 216 3.57 18.10 -5.27
CA HIS A 216 2.31 18.27 -4.55
C HIS A 216 1.53 19.51 -5.02
N ASN A 217 2.21 20.54 -5.54
CA ASN A 217 1.58 21.70 -6.18
C ASN A 217 1.07 21.42 -7.60
N CYS A 218 1.35 20.22 -8.13
CA CYS A 218 0.98 19.79 -9.48
C CYS A 218 -0.03 18.64 -9.46
N GLY A 219 -0.78 18.45 -8.37
CA GLY A 219 -1.82 17.43 -8.25
C GLY A 219 -1.31 16.04 -7.87
N TYR A 220 -0.03 15.88 -7.55
CA TYR A 220 0.49 14.61 -7.04
C TYR A 220 0.21 14.50 -5.54
N ILE A 221 -0.70 13.60 -5.14
CA ILE A 221 -0.93 13.31 -3.71
C ILE A 221 0.04 12.21 -3.25
N SER A 222 0.03 11.04 -3.88
CA SER A 222 1.01 9.98 -3.64
C SER A 222 2.17 10.07 -4.63
N ILE A 223 3.42 10.12 -4.14
CA ILE A 223 4.62 10.22 -4.98
C ILE A 223 5.41 8.91 -4.97
N GLY A 224 5.97 8.55 -6.12
CA GLY A 224 6.79 7.35 -6.30
C GLY A 224 7.91 7.57 -7.30
N CYS A 225 8.22 6.54 -8.10
CA CYS A 225 9.09 6.71 -9.25
C CYS A 225 8.32 7.45 -10.35
N GLU A 226 9.01 8.28 -11.12
CA GLU A 226 8.44 9.10 -12.19
C GLU A 226 7.55 8.28 -13.16
N PRO A 227 7.98 7.15 -13.73
CA PRO A 227 7.19 6.46 -14.74
C PRO A 227 5.99 5.69 -14.16
N CYS A 228 5.93 5.56 -12.83
CA CYS A 228 4.87 4.81 -12.13
C CYS A 228 3.99 5.70 -11.26
N THR A 229 4.11 7.03 -11.43
CA THR A 229 3.35 8.03 -10.67
C THR A 229 2.75 9.08 -11.60
N ARG A 230 1.48 9.45 -11.37
CA ARG A 230 0.79 10.54 -12.07
C ARG A 230 -0.04 11.37 -11.07
N PRO A 231 -0.39 12.63 -11.39
CA PRO A 231 -1.31 13.39 -10.54
C PRO A 231 -2.71 12.76 -10.55
N VAL A 232 -3.48 13.06 -9.52
CA VAL A 232 -4.89 12.65 -9.42
C VAL A 232 -5.81 13.84 -9.61
N LEU A 233 -7.03 13.58 -10.08
CA LEU A 233 -8.07 14.60 -10.21
C LEU A 233 -8.64 14.96 -8.83
N PRO A 234 -9.35 16.10 -8.71
CA PRO A 234 -10.11 16.41 -7.50
C PRO A 234 -10.98 15.22 -7.07
N ASN A 235 -10.92 14.87 -5.78
CA ASN A 235 -11.68 13.78 -5.14
C ASN A 235 -11.33 12.34 -5.57
N GLN A 236 -10.35 12.12 -6.45
CA GLN A 236 -9.79 10.79 -6.70
C GLN A 236 -8.94 10.32 -5.51
N ALA A 237 -8.96 9.02 -5.23
CA ALA A 237 -8.14 8.46 -4.17
C ALA A 237 -6.65 8.58 -4.51
N GLU A 238 -5.81 8.85 -3.50
CA GLU A 238 -4.39 9.16 -3.71
C GLU A 238 -3.59 8.05 -4.43
N ARG A 239 -4.00 6.78 -4.30
CA ARG A 239 -3.35 5.64 -4.96
C ARG A 239 -3.76 5.45 -6.40
N GLU A 240 -4.80 6.12 -6.86
CA GLU A 240 -5.17 6.12 -8.29
C GLU A 240 -4.08 6.80 -9.15
N GLY A 241 -3.19 7.57 -8.53
CA GLY A 241 -1.99 8.12 -9.15
C GLY A 241 -0.84 7.11 -9.26
N ARG A 242 -0.94 5.91 -8.70
CA ARG A 242 0.14 4.92 -8.59
C ARG A 242 -0.23 3.65 -9.34
N TRP A 243 0.67 3.18 -10.21
CA TRP A 243 0.46 1.95 -11.00
C TRP A 243 -0.94 1.90 -11.63
N TRP A 244 -1.37 3.01 -12.23
CA TRP A 244 -2.75 3.24 -12.65
C TRP A 244 -3.25 2.30 -13.75
N TRP A 245 -2.33 1.56 -14.39
CA TRP A 245 -2.63 0.52 -15.37
C TRP A 245 -2.92 -0.85 -14.73
N GLU A 246 -2.59 -1.02 -13.45
CA GLU A 246 -2.86 -2.23 -12.67
C GLU A 246 -4.13 -2.08 -11.85
N ASP A 247 -4.72 -3.21 -11.46
CA ASP A 247 -5.91 -3.21 -10.60
C ASP A 247 -5.56 -2.88 -9.15
N ALA A 248 -6.51 -2.27 -8.44
CA ALA A 248 -6.37 -1.83 -7.06
C ALA A 248 -5.76 -2.87 -6.10
N ALA A 249 -6.15 -4.15 -6.21
CA ALA A 249 -5.63 -5.22 -5.35
C ALA A 249 -4.15 -5.54 -5.60
N ALA A 250 -3.60 -5.16 -6.76
CA ALA A 250 -2.22 -5.36 -7.15
C ALA A 250 -1.33 -4.13 -6.88
N LYS A 251 -1.91 -2.96 -6.53
CA LYS A 251 -1.17 -1.68 -6.47
C LYS A 251 -0.28 -1.51 -5.24
N GLU A 252 0.01 -2.52 -4.45
CA GLU A 252 0.96 -2.37 -3.34
C GLU A 252 2.36 -2.85 -3.73
N CYS A 253 3.36 -2.06 -3.36
CA CYS A 253 4.75 -2.45 -3.55
C CYS A 253 5.11 -3.58 -2.57
N GLY A 254 6.03 -4.46 -2.97
CA GLY A 254 6.59 -5.51 -2.11
C GLY A 254 7.31 -5.04 -0.84
N LEU A 255 7.35 -3.73 -0.55
CA LEU A 255 7.85 -3.17 0.72
C LEU A 255 6.86 -3.38 1.88
N HIS A 256 5.55 -3.50 1.61
CA HIS A 256 4.52 -3.57 2.66
C HIS A 256 3.54 -4.72 2.44
N SER A 257 3.94 -5.73 1.66
CA SER A 257 3.08 -6.84 1.26
C SER A 257 2.59 -7.73 2.42
N GLY A 258 3.20 -7.64 3.60
CA GLY A 258 2.81 -8.44 4.77
C GLY A 258 1.58 -7.91 5.51
N ASN A 259 1.20 -6.64 5.33
CA ASN A 259 -0.01 -6.06 5.93
C ASN A 259 -1.23 -6.18 5.01
N ILE A 260 -1.02 -6.61 3.77
CA ILE A 260 -2.11 -6.96 2.87
C ILE A 260 -2.55 -8.35 3.27
N LYS A 261 -3.83 -8.53 3.62
CA LYS A 261 -4.41 -9.87 3.67
C LYS A 261 -4.22 -10.49 2.29
N LYS A 262 -3.23 -11.37 2.15
CA LYS A 262 -3.06 -12.13 0.92
C LYS A 262 -4.37 -12.87 0.69
N ALA A 263 -5.01 -12.60 -0.45
CA ALA A 263 -5.68 -13.68 -1.14
C ALA A 263 -4.55 -14.64 -1.51
N ASP A 264 -4.26 -15.59 -0.63
CA ASP A 264 -3.11 -16.47 -0.78
C ASP A 264 -3.20 -17.21 -2.12
N GLY A 265 -2.14 -17.11 -2.90
CA GLY A 265 -1.94 -17.85 -4.14
C GLY A 265 -1.62 -19.33 -3.90
N THR A 266 -2.24 -19.95 -2.90
CA THR A 266 -2.29 -21.40 -2.75
C THR A 266 -3.65 -21.85 -3.26
N THR A 267 -3.65 -22.73 -4.25
CA THR A 267 -4.79 -23.50 -4.74
C THR A 267 -5.31 -24.43 -3.64
N GLU A 268 -5.86 -23.86 -2.57
CA GLU A 268 -6.93 -24.49 -1.83
C GLU A 268 -8.23 -23.82 -2.28
N GLU A 269 -9.21 -24.63 -2.65
CA GLU A 269 -10.54 -24.18 -3.03
C GLU A 269 -11.16 -23.41 -1.86
N ARG A 270 -10.97 -22.08 -1.83
CA ARG A 270 -11.66 -21.19 -0.89
C ARG A 270 -13.15 -21.20 -1.23
N LYS A 271 -13.90 -22.10 -0.59
CA LYS A 271 -15.35 -22.05 -0.56
C LYS A 271 -15.76 -20.79 0.20
N ALA A 272 -16.41 -19.87 -0.48
CA ALA A 272 -17.05 -18.76 0.20
C ALA A 272 -18.28 -19.26 0.97
N GLU A 273 -18.46 -18.80 2.21
CA GLU A 273 -19.58 -19.21 3.06
C GLU A 273 -20.92 -18.57 2.66
N ARG A 274 -20.92 -17.49 1.86
CA ARG A 274 -22.15 -16.82 1.41
C ARG A 274 -22.00 -16.06 0.08
N ASP A 275 -23.12 -15.91 -0.62
CA ASP A 275 -23.26 -15.00 -1.76
C ASP A 275 -23.37 -13.54 -1.28
N LEU A 276 -22.64 -12.61 -1.90
CA LEU A 276 -22.62 -11.20 -1.52
C LEU A 276 -23.91 -10.45 -1.89
N TRP A 277 -24.69 -10.94 -2.84
CA TRP A 277 -25.94 -10.26 -3.25
C TRP A 277 -27.03 -11.31 -3.45
N PRO A 278 -27.59 -11.88 -2.37
CA PRO A 278 -28.46 -13.05 -2.45
C PRO A 278 -29.75 -12.76 -3.23
N ALA A 279 -30.52 -13.82 -3.51
CA ALA A 279 -31.81 -13.72 -4.17
C ALA A 279 -32.71 -12.67 -3.48
N GLY A 280 -33.21 -11.70 -4.25
CA GLY A 280 -33.99 -10.56 -3.74
C GLY A 280 -33.20 -9.24 -3.70
N SER A 281 -31.88 -9.27 -3.90
CA SER A 281 -31.04 -8.09 -4.11
C SER A 281 -31.54 -7.24 -5.31
N ALA A 282 -31.36 -5.92 -5.21
CA ALA A 282 -31.54 -5.01 -6.33
C ALA A 282 -30.51 -5.23 -7.45
N VAL A 283 -29.38 -5.86 -7.14
CA VAL A 283 -28.31 -6.21 -8.08
C VAL A 283 -28.70 -7.48 -8.84
N ALA A 284 -28.87 -7.36 -10.16
CA ALA A 284 -29.28 -8.50 -10.97
C ALA A 284 -28.16 -9.56 -11.09
N THR A 285 -28.47 -10.84 -10.90
CA THR A 285 -27.52 -11.93 -11.14
C THR A 285 -27.40 -12.22 -12.63
N LEU A 286 -26.17 -12.31 -13.15
CA LEU A 286 -25.91 -12.77 -14.50
C LEU A 286 -25.53 -14.25 -14.50
N SER A 287 -26.15 -15.02 -15.39
CA SER A 287 -25.76 -16.38 -15.72
C SER A 287 -24.52 -16.42 -16.65
N LYS A 288 -23.89 -17.60 -16.77
CA LYS A 288 -22.77 -17.84 -17.70
C LYS A 288 -23.11 -17.49 -19.15
N ASP A 289 -24.33 -17.79 -19.58
CA ASP A 289 -24.79 -17.52 -20.93
C ASP A 289 -25.08 -16.03 -21.14
N GLU A 290 -25.72 -15.37 -20.17
CA GLU A 290 -25.90 -13.92 -20.20
C GLU A 290 -24.57 -13.19 -20.28
N VAL A 291 -23.57 -13.57 -19.49
CA VAL A 291 -22.25 -12.91 -19.52
C VAL A 291 -21.54 -13.10 -20.86
N ARG A 292 -21.65 -14.28 -21.48
CA ARG A 292 -21.11 -14.53 -22.83
C ARG A 292 -21.83 -13.70 -23.90
N ALA A 293 -23.16 -13.59 -23.82
CA ALA A 293 -23.95 -12.73 -24.70
C ALA A 293 -23.60 -11.25 -24.52
N LEU A 294 -23.40 -10.81 -23.28
CA LEU A 294 -22.93 -9.46 -22.98
C LEU A 294 -21.51 -9.25 -23.55
N ALA A 295 -20.56 -10.16 -23.40
CA ALA A 295 -19.25 -10.02 -24.01
C ALA A 295 -19.32 -9.96 -25.56
N ALA A 296 -20.23 -10.73 -26.17
CA ALA A 296 -20.43 -10.77 -27.61
C ALA A 296 -21.09 -9.51 -28.21
N GLY A 297 -21.60 -8.61 -27.36
CA GLY A 297 -22.26 -7.37 -27.79
C GLY A 297 -23.77 -7.47 -28.01
N THR A 298 -24.39 -8.62 -27.71
CA THR A 298 -25.81 -8.86 -27.96
C THR A 298 -26.66 -8.39 -26.77
N ARG A 299 -27.04 -7.10 -26.74
CA ARG A 299 -27.93 -6.55 -25.71
C ARG A 299 -28.59 -5.24 -26.14
N SER A 300 -29.86 -5.07 -25.75
CA SER A 300 -30.64 -3.85 -25.98
C SER A 300 -30.43 -2.77 -24.90
N GLN A 301 -29.97 -3.15 -23.71
CA GLN A 301 -29.75 -2.26 -22.57
C GLN A 301 -28.28 -2.27 -22.13
N GLY A 302 -27.75 -1.11 -21.72
CA GLY A 302 -26.43 -1.04 -21.11
C GLY A 302 -26.39 -1.76 -19.76
N THR A 303 -25.28 -2.44 -19.45
CA THR A 303 -25.14 -3.19 -18.18
C THR A 303 -23.90 -2.71 -17.43
N LEU A 304 -24.08 -2.28 -16.18
CA LEU A 304 -23.02 -2.07 -15.21
C LEU A 304 -22.85 -3.37 -14.43
N ALA A 305 -21.75 -4.09 -14.65
CA ALA A 305 -21.49 -5.38 -14.02
C ALA A 305 -20.32 -5.30 -13.02
N VAL A 306 -20.50 -5.88 -11.84
CA VAL A 306 -19.39 -6.22 -10.93
C VAL A 306 -18.99 -7.68 -11.15
N LEU A 307 -17.72 -7.88 -11.52
CA LEU A 307 -17.06 -9.19 -11.55
C LEU A 307 -16.44 -9.41 -10.18
N TYR A 308 -16.97 -10.38 -9.42
CA TYR A 308 -16.59 -10.58 -8.03
C TYR A 308 -16.22 -12.02 -7.73
N ALA A 309 -15.58 -12.22 -6.58
CA ALA A 309 -15.45 -13.51 -5.93
C ALA A 309 -15.98 -13.37 -4.50
N PRO A 310 -16.77 -14.31 -3.96
CA PRO A 310 -17.43 -14.08 -2.68
C PRO A 310 -16.45 -14.16 -1.48
N TRP A 311 -15.28 -14.81 -1.66
CA TRP A 311 -14.18 -14.81 -0.70
C TRP A 311 -13.35 -13.51 -0.71
N CYS A 312 -13.57 -12.60 -1.67
CA CYS A 312 -12.74 -11.41 -1.83
C CYS A 312 -13.18 -10.30 -0.85
N PRO A 313 -12.30 -9.84 0.06
CA PRO A 313 -12.64 -8.81 1.04
C PRO A 313 -12.98 -7.46 0.39
N PHE A 314 -12.38 -7.15 -0.77
CA PHE A 314 -12.70 -5.92 -1.52
C PHE A 314 -14.07 -5.98 -2.20
N CYS A 315 -14.57 -7.18 -2.51
CA CYS A 315 -15.94 -7.38 -2.98
C CYS A 315 -16.93 -7.20 -1.82
N GLN A 316 -16.63 -7.82 -0.67
CA GLN A 316 -17.42 -7.71 0.56
C GLN A 316 -17.56 -6.24 1.01
N ALA A 317 -16.45 -5.49 0.99
CA ALA A 317 -16.45 -4.08 1.40
C ALA A 317 -17.32 -3.16 0.51
N MET A 318 -17.64 -3.56 -0.73
CA MET A 318 -18.52 -2.76 -1.60
C MET A 318 -19.98 -3.20 -1.57
N GLU A 319 -20.30 -4.34 -0.94
CA GLU A 319 -21.59 -5.03 -1.02
C GLU A 319 -22.77 -4.07 -0.84
N ALA A 320 -22.76 -3.30 0.26
CA ALA A 320 -23.80 -2.32 0.59
C ALA A 320 -23.90 -1.16 -0.42
N ASN A 321 -22.77 -0.59 -0.83
CA ASN A 321 -22.77 0.53 -1.79
C ASN A 321 -23.30 0.09 -3.16
N PHE A 322 -22.96 -1.13 -3.60
CA PHE A 322 -23.41 -1.63 -4.89
C PHE A 322 -24.90 -2.02 -4.87
N GLU A 323 -25.40 -2.50 -3.73
CA GLU A 323 -26.83 -2.73 -3.49
C GLU A 323 -27.62 -1.41 -3.58
N GLU A 324 -27.16 -0.38 -2.87
CA GLU A 324 -27.80 0.95 -2.88
C GLU A 324 -27.77 1.58 -4.28
N LEU A 325 -26.64 1.48 -4.99
CA LEU A 325 -26.53 1.91 -6.38
C LEU A 325 -27.56 1.21 -7.27
N ALA A 326 -27.69 -0.12 -7.15
CA ALA A 326 -28.65 -0.87 -7.95
C ALA A 326 -30.09 -0.45 -7.64
N ALA A 327 -30.41 -0.15 -6.37
CA ALA A 327 -31.70 0.40 -5.99
C ALA A 327 -31.96 1.78 -6.60
N HIS A 328 -30.99 2.69 -6.56
CA HIS A 328 -31.08 4.03 -7.17
C HIS A 328 -31.21 3.99 -8.70
N MET A 329 -30.62 2.98 -9.34
CA MET A 329 -30.65 2.82 -10.79
C MET A 329 -31.89 2.07 -11.29
N LYS A 330 -32.81 1.62 -10.42
CA LYS A 330 -34.06 0.99 -10.85
C LYS A 330 -34.87 1.94 -11.74
N GLY A 331 -35.24 1.47 -12.93
CA GLY A 331 -35.98 2.26 -13.93
C GLY A 331 -35.11 3.11 -14.87
N HIS A 332 -33.79 3.20 -14.64
CA HIS A 332 -32.86 3.83 -15.58
C HIS A 332 -32.53 2.89 -16.76
N LYS A 333 -31.96 3.44 -17.85
CA LYS A 333 -31.55 2.65 -19.03
C LYS A 333 -30.30 1.77 -18.81
N VAL A 334 -29.78 1.68 -17.59
CA VAL A 334 -28.63 0.83 -17.26
C VAL A 334 -29.03 -0.21 -16.22
N ARG A 335 -28.85 -1.48 -16.56
CA ARG A 335 -29.01 -2.62 -15.64
C ARG A 335 -27.78 -2.69 -14.74
N VAL A 336 -27.96 -2.70 -13.42
CA VAL A 336 -26.88 -2.98 -12.46
C VAL A 336 -26.90 -4.46 -12.13
N ALA A 337 -25.76 -5.12 -12.28
CA ALA A 337 -25.68 -6.57 -12.25
C ALA A 337 -24.37 -7.09 -11.62
N LYS A 338 -24.36 -8.36 -11.25
CA LYS A 338 -23.21 -9.07 -10.71
C LYS A 338 -22.91 -10.32 -11.52
N TYR A 339 -21.64 -10.70 -11.53
CA TYR A 339 -21.21 -12.01 -12.01
C TYR A 339 -20.12 -12.57 -11.11
N GLN A 340 -20.34 -13.80 -10.63
CA GLN A 340 -19.34 -14.52 -9.86
C GLN A 340 -18.27 -15.04 -10.84
N ALA A 341 -17.15 -14.33 -10.91
CA ALA A 341 -16.16 -14.50 -11.96
C ALA A 341 -14.97 -15.39 -11.56
N ASP A 342 -14.89 -15.83 -10.30
CA ASP A 342 -13.87 -16.81 -9.87
C ASP A 342 -14.11 -18.20 -10.47
N ILE A 343 -15.36 -18.57 -10.73
CA ILE A 343 -15.75 -19.83 -11.39
C ILE A 343 -15.64 -19.80 -12.94
N ASP A 344 -15.18 -18.69 -13.51
CA ASP A 344 -15.04 -18.47 -14.97
C ASP A 344 -13.94 -17.44 -15.30
N ARG A 345 -12.82 -17.52 -14.56
CA ARG A 345 -11.81 -16.46 -14.50
C ARG A 345 -11.11 -16.18 -15.84
N GLU A 346 -10.77 -17.24 -16.58
CA GLU A 346 -10.08 -17.14 -17.87
C GLU A 346 -10.94 -16.38 -18.88
N PHE A 347 -12.20 -16.78 -19.03
CA PHE A 347 -13.16 -16.09 -19.89
C PHE A 347 -13.28 -14.59 -19.53
N CYS A 348 -13.44 -14.27 -18.24
CA CYS A 348 -13.55 -12.89 -17.79
C CYS A 348 -12.27 -12.08 -18.00
N ASN A 349 -11.10 -12.69 -17.91
CA ASN A 349 -9.83 -12.03 -18.19
C ASN A 349 -9.75 -11.61 -19.67
N ASP A 350 -10.02 -12.57 -20.56
CA ASP A 350 -9.89 -12.39 -22.00
C ASP A 350 -10.95 -11.47 -22.58
N ASN A 351 -12.18 -11.50 -22.03
CA ASN A 351 -13.33 -10.85 -22.64
C ASN A 351 -13.86 -9.65 -21.85
N LEU A 352 -13.57 -9.54 -20.55
CA LEU A 352 -14.16 -8.52 -19.67
C LEU A 352 -13.12 -7.73 -18.86
N GLN A 353 -11.85 -7.79 -19.26
CA GLN A 353 -10.74 -7.03 -18.65
C GLN A 353 -10.55 -7.32 -17.14
N LEU A 354 -10.94 -8.51 -16.68
CA LEU A 354 -10.69 -8.96 -15.31
C LEU A 354 -9.20 -9.26 -15.12
N LYS A 355 -8.53 -8.56 -14.19
CA LYS A 355 -7.18 -8.96 -13.73
C LYS A 355 -7.20 -9.38 -12.26
N THR A 356 -7.94 -8.66 -11.43
CA THR A 356 -8.18 -8.95 -10.02
C THR A 356 -9.63 -8.68 -9.63
N PHE A 357 -10.01 -9.14 -8.43
CA PHE A 357 -11.34 -8.88 -7.90
C PHE A 357 -11.34 -7.71 -6.92
N PRO A 358 -12.44 -6.96 -6.88
CA PRO A 358 -13.52 -6.90 -7.87
C PRO A 358 -13.11 -6.04 -9.08
N THR A 359 -13.68 -6.37 -10.24
CA THR A 359 -13.58 -5.55 -11.46
C THR A 359 -14.97 -5.06 -11.82
N ILE A 360 -15.16 -3.74 -11.95
CA ILE A 360 -16.43 -3.13 -12.37
C ILE A 360 -16.30 -2.71 -13.83
N VAL A 361 -17.27 -3.10 -14.65
CA VAL A 361 -17.30 -2.79 -16.08
C VAL A 361 -18.66 -2.27 -16.50
N TYR A 362 -18.66 -1.29 -17.41
CA TYR A 362 -19.82 -0.89 -18.17
C TYR A 362 -19.78 -1.51 -19.56
N LEU A 363 -20.90 -2.11 -19.95
CA LEU A 363 -21.11 -2.84 -21.17
C LEU A 363 -22.19 -2.08 -21.97
N PRO A 364 -21.82 -1.20 -22.93
CA PRO A 364 -22.76 -0.35 -23.67
C PRO A 364 -23.72 -1.18 -24.54
N PRO A 365 -24.96 -0.76 -24.78
CA PRO A 365 -25.89 -1.50 -25.64
C PRO A 365 -25.33 -1.67 -27.07
N ASN A 366 -25.60 -2.82 -27.69
CA ASN A 366 -25.18 -3.16 -29.06
C ASN A 366 -23.68 -2.95 -29.36
N SER A 367 -22.80 -3.13 -28.37
CA SER A 367 -21.36 -2.91 -28.51
C SER A 367 -20.55 -4.04 -27.89
N LYS A 368 -19.43 -4.41 -28.52
CA LYS A 368 -18.43 -5.31 -27.92
C LYS A 368 -17.47 -4.59 -26.96
N GLN A 369 -17.60 -3.27 -26.85
CA GLN A 369 -16.73 -2.48 -25.98
C GLN A 369 -16.99 -2.84 -24.51
N VAL A 370 -15.90 -2.97 -23.77
CA VAL A 370 -15.90 -3.09 -22.31
C VAL A 370 -15.23 -1.84 -21.75
N ILE A 371 -15.97 -1.06 -20.98
CA ILE A 371 -15.46 0.17 -20.37
C ILE A 371 -15.24 -0.12 -18.89
N LYS A 372 -13.98 -0.29 -18.49
CA LYS A 372 -13.61 -0.58 -17.10
C LYS A 372 -13.74 0.66 -16.23
N TYR A 373 -14.27 0.50 -15.01
CA TYR A 373 -14.31 1.55 -14.02
C TYR A 373 -12.88 1.93 -13.58
N PRO A 374 -12.45 3.19 -13.73
CA PRO A 374 -11.04 3.55 -13.53
C PRO A 374 -10.69 3.90 -12.08
N SER A 375 -11.66 4.11 -11.20
CA SER A 375 -11.45 4.63 -9.85
C SER A 375 -11.49 3.53 -8.78
N GLU A 376 -10.79 3.77 -7.68
CA GLU A 376 -10.83 2.91 -6.49
C GLU A 376 -12.00 3.28 -5.57
N ARG A 377 -12.53 4.49 -5.72
CA ARG A 377 -13.65 5.00 -4.95
C ARG A 377 -14.94 4.35 -5.44
N ARG A 378 -15.61 3.55 -4.60
CA ARG A 378 -16.79 2.74 -4.97
C ARG A 378 -18.03 3.10 -4.14
N ASP A 379 -18.15 4.36 -3.75
CA ASP A 379 -19.40 4.87 -3.19
C ASP A 379 -20.44 5.11 -4.29
N VAL A 380 -21.69 5.20 -3.84
CA VAL A 380 -22.87 5.32 -4.70
C VAL A 380 -22.80 6.56 -5.58
N GLU A 381 -22.34 7.68 -5.04
CA GLU A 381 -22.23 8.96 -5.76
C GLU A 381 -21.26 8.83 -6.94
N THR A 382 -20.05 8.34 -6.68
CA THR A 382 -18.98 8.23 -7.70
C THR A 382 -19.38 7.24 -8.80
N LEU A 383 -19.94 6.08 -8.43
CA LEU A 383 -20.41 5.08 -9.38
C LEU A 383 -21.59 5.60 -10.21
N SER A 384 -22.53 6.32 -9.58
CA SER A 384 -23.68 6.94 -10.27
C SER A 384 -23.23 8.00 -11.27
N MET A 385 -22.28 8.85 -10.89
CA MET A 385 -21.74 9.88 -11.77
C MET A 385 -21.03 9.27 -12.98
N TRP A 386 -20.18 8.26 -12.74
CA TRP A 386 -19.47 7.58 -13.81
C TRP A 386 -20.43 6.88 -14.77
N VAL A 387 -21.39 6.10 -14.26
CA VAL A 387 -22.32 5.35 -15.11
C VAL A 387 -23.19 6.28 -15.96
N LYS A 388 -23.65 7.41 -15.41
CA LYS A 388 -24.39 8.44 -16.18
C LYS A 388 -23.53 9.02 -17.30
N THR A 389 -22.27 9.35 -16.99
CA THR A 389 -21.32 9.90 -17.94
C THR A 389 -21.06 8.93 -19.11
N VAL A 390 -20.76 7.65 -18.83
CA VAL A 390 -20.45 6.67 -19.89
C VAL A 390 -21.67 6.15 -20.62
N ALA A 391 -22.85 6.18 -20.00
CA ALA A 391 -24.11 5.79 -20.62
C ALA A 391 -24.78 6.94 -21.40
N GLY A 392 -24.24 8.16 -21.34
CA GLY A 392 -24.80 9.35 -21.99
C GLY A 392 -26.17 9.75 -21.42
N GLN A 393 -26.33 9.69 -20.09
CA GLN A 393 -27.57 10.05 -19.37
C GLN A 393 -27.45 11.36 -18.60
#